data_AF-A0A8C4K9V4-F1
#
_entry.id   AF-A0A8C4K9V4-F1
#
_cell.length_a   1.000
_cell.length_b   1.000
_cell.length_c   1.000
_cell.angle_alpha   90.00
_cell.angle_beta   90.00
_cell.angle_gamma   90.00
#
_symmetry.space_group_name_H-M   'P 1'
#
loop_
_entity.id
_entity.type
_entity.pdbx_description
1 polymer ?
#
loop_
_entity_poly.entity_id
_entity_poly.type
_entity_poly.pdbx_seq_one_letter_code
_entity_poly.pdbx_strand_id
1 'polypeptide(L)'
;IPASVYRIRKGVSASSVPFPPSSPLLSCPPDGARHMSKLDRHGSGTDSDYDNTQAGEVLLSVEGKRFVELSKEEDFPHELDPLDGELDPGLPSTEDVILKTEQVTKNIQELLRAAQESKHDSFVPCSEKIHSAVTEMASLFPKKPALETVRSSLRLLNASAYRLQSECRKTVPPEPGAAVDYQLLTQQVIQCAYDIAKAAKQLVTITTREKKQ
;
A
#
# COMPACT_ATOMS: atom_id res chain seq x y z
N ILE A 1 55.75 34.79 -14.92
CA ILE A 1 55.74 35.34 -16.30
C ILE A 1 56.75 34.54 -17.12
N PRO A 2 56.45 34.04 -18.34
CA PRO A 2 55.21 33.56 -18.96
C PRO A 2 55.29 32.03 -19.32
N ALA A 3 54.22 31.24 -19.47
CA ALA A 3 53.19 31.12 -20.52
C ALA A 3 53.63 30.46 -21.85
N SER A 4 52.97 29.34 -22.21
CA SER A 4 52.49 28.89 -23.56
C SER A 4 52.40 27.35 -23.59
N VAL A 5 51.23 26.70 -23.47
CA VAL A 5 50.11 26.57 -24.44
C VAL A 5 50.55 26.02 -25.79
N TYR A 6 50.28 24.74 -26.07
CA TYR A 6 49.89 24.12 -27.36
C TYR A 6 49.50 22.66 -27.05
N ARG A 7 48.54 21.94 -27.66
CA ARG A 7 47.48 22.20 -28.65
C ARG A 7 46.57 20.97 -28.59
N ILE A 8 45.27 21.22 -28.61
CA ILE A 8 44.19 20.23 -28.78
C ILE A 8 44.36 19.48 -30.10
N ARG A 9 44.25 18.15 -30.09
CA ARG A 9 44.05 17.35 -31.31
C ARG A 9 42.57 17.02 -31.44
N LYS A 10 41.89 17.72 -32.36
CA LYS A 10 40.55 17.38 -32.88
C LYS A 10 40.67 16.14 -33.77
N GLY A 11 39.76 15.19 -33.58
CA GLY A 11 39.41 14.18 -34.57
C GLY A 11 37.89 14.16 -34.70
N VAL A 12 37.38 14.80 -35.76
CA VAL A 12 35.98 14.66 -36.19
C VAL A 12 35.95 13.52 -37.20
N SER A 13 35.01 12.60 -37.08
CA SER A 13 34.64 11.73 -38.20
C SER A 13 33.14 11.51 -38.13
N ALA A 14 32.45 12.10 -39.09
CA ALA A 14 31.03 11.94 -39.36
C ALA A 14 30.82 10.71 -40.26
N SER A 15 29.80 9.91 -39.95
CA SER A 15 29.08 9.03 -40.87
C SER A 15 27.83 8.56 -40.12
N SER A 16 26.71 9.26 -40.29
CA SER A 16 25.63 8.94 -41.24
C SER A 16 24.94 7.60 -40.94
N VAL A 17 23.70 7.73 -40.47
CA VAL A 17 22.69 6.71 -40.13
C VAL A 17 22.32 5.80 -41.33
N PRO A 18 21.60 4.67 -41.14
CA PRO A 18 20.13 4.74 -40.95
C PRO A 18 19.52 3.74 -39.96
N PHE A 19 18.36 4.15 -39.44
CA PHE A 19 17.36 3.39 -38.72
C PHE A 19 16.91 2.12 -39.46
N PRO A 20 16.48 1.04 -38.76
CA PRO A 20 15.71 -0.03 -39.39
C PRO A 20 14.27 0.44 -39.69
N PRO A 21 13.69 0.05 -40.84
CA PRO A 21 12.40 0.54 -41.29
C PRO A 21 11.24 -0.21 -40.63
N SER A 22 10.18 0.54 -40.30
CA SER A 22 8.81 0.02 -40.32
C SER A 22 8.52 -0.54 -41.71
N SER A 23 7.84 -1.67 -41.81
CA SER A 23 7.29 -2.17 -43.06
C SER A 23 5.91 -2.78 -42.88
N PRO A 24 5.09 -2.78 -43.94
CA PRO A 24 3.68 -2.45 -43.88
C PRO A 24 2.75 -3.64 -44.16
N LEU A 25 1.46 -3.31 -44.17
CA LEU A 25 0.26 -4.09 -44.42
C LEU A 25 0.25 -4.89 -45.74
N LEU A 26 -0.71 -5.84 -45.81
CA LEU A 26 -1.39 -6.54 -46.93
C LEU A 26 -1.28 -8.06 -46.77
N SER A 27 -2.30 -8.92 -46.92
CA SER A 27 -3.74 -8.81 -47.21
C SER A 27 -4.39 -10.20 -46.98
N CYS A 28 -5.67 -10.23 -46.61
CA CYS A 28 -6.61 -11.38 -46.75
C CYS A 28 -6.87 -11.72 -48.25
N PRO A 29 -7.76 -12.66 -48.70
CA PRO A 29 -8.86 -13.42 -48.02
C PRO A 29 -9.04 -14.88 -48.61
N PRO A 30 -10.24 -15.54 -48.71
CA PRO A 30 -11.56 -15.39 -48.05
C PRO A 30 -12.21 -16.70 -47.50
N ASP A 31 -13.38 -16.49 -46.89
CA ASP A 31 -14.58 -17.34 -46.84
C ASP A 31 -14.82 -18.26 -45.63
N GLY A 32 -16.03 -18.14 -45.08
CA GLY A 32 -16.45 -18.76 -43.82
C GLY A 32 -17.55 -18.02 -43.06
N ALA A 33 -18.49 -17.42 -43.79
CA ALA A 33 -19.91 -17.25 -43.47
C ALA A 33 -20.42 -17.22 -42.00
N ARG A 34 -21.11 -16.11 -41.69
CA ARG A 34 -22.40 -15.98 -40.97
C ARG A 34 -22.42 -16.23 -39.45
N HIS A 35 -22.75 -15.21 -38.67
CA HIS A 35 -24.13 -15.00 -38.19
C HIS A 35 -24.27 -13.65 -37.43
N MET A 36 -25.40 -13.01 -37.62
CA MET A 36 -25.84 -11.76 -36.98
C MET A 36 -26.48 -12.04 -35.62
N SER A 37 -26.60 -11.00 -34.77
CA SER A 37 -27.58 -10.76 -33.67
C SER A 37 -26.84 -10.01 -32.55
N LYS A 38 -26.86 -8.67 -32.45
CA LYS A 38 -27.91 -7.76 -31.94
C LYS A 38 -28.50 -8.18 -30.58
N LEU A 39 -28.26 -7.29 -29.59
CA LEU A 39 -29.05 -7.00 -28.38
C LEU A 39 -29.20 -8.21 -27.40
N ASP A 40 -29.11 -8.09 -26.08
CA ASP A 40 -29.79 -7.15 -25.21
C ASP A 40 -29.08 -6.96 -23.86
N ARG A 41 -29.37 -5.77 -23.34
CA ARG A 41 -29.09 -5.23 -22.02
C ARG A 41 -29.97 -5.93 -20.98
N HIS A 42 -29.36 -6.60 -20.01
CA HIS A 42 -30.04 -6.94 -18.75
C HIS A 42 -29.22 -6.40 -17.58
N GLY A 43 -29.53 -5.16 -17.22
CA GLY A 43 -29.37 -4.72 -15.84
C GLY A 43 -30.52 -5.31 -15.05
N SER A 44 -30.23 -6.23 -14.15
CA SER A 44 -31.13 -6.56 -13.04
C SER A 44 -30.62 -5.83 -11.82
N GLY A 45 -31.27 -4.72 -11.52
CA GLY A 45 -31.29 -4.16 -10.18
C GLY A 45 -32.52 -4.72 -9.48
N THR A 46 -32.30 -5.36 -8.33
CA THR A 46 -33.23 -5.73 -7.26
C THR A 46 -32.32 -6.20 -6.13
N ASP A 47 -32.43 -5.84 -4.87
CA ASP A 47 -33.36 -5.02 -4.12
C ASP A 47 -32.62 -4.70 -2.80
N SER A 48 -32.89 -3.56 -2.21
CA SER A 48 -32.22 -3.08 -1.01
C SER A 48 -32.93 -3.63 0.23
N ASP A 49 -32.44 -4.71 0.82
CA ASP A 49 -32.91 -5.14 2.14
C ASP A 49 -32.18 -4.36 3.25
N TYR A 50 -32.70 -3.16 3.53
CA TYR A 50 -32.38 -2.42 4.75
C TYR A 50 -32.99 -3.15 5.96
N ASP A 51 -32.19 -3.89 6.72
CA ASP A 51 -32.55 -4.30 8.09
C ASP A 51 -32.43 -3.08 9.02
N ASN A 52 -33.53 -2.35 9.13
CA ASN A 52 -33.70 -1.27 10.09
C ASN A 52 -34.64 -1.78 11.20
N THR A 53 -34.10 -2.53 12.16
CA THR A 53 -34.82 -2.87 13.38
C THR A 53 -34.90 -1.64 14.29
N GLN A 54 -35.92 -0.82 14.04
CA GLN A 54 -36.33 0.23 14.97
C GLN A 54 -36.86 -0.40 16.26
N ALA A 55 -36.33 0.13 17.36
CA ALA A 55 -36.81 -0.09 18.71
C ALA A 55 -38.24 0.44 18.91
N GLY A 56 -38.99 -0.25 19.77
CA GLY A 56 -40.29 0.17 20.32
C GLY A 56 -41.21 -1.05 20.46
N GLU A 57 -41.87 -1.35 21.56
CA GLU A 57 -41.99 -0.74 22.87
C GLU A 57 -42.35 -1.85 23.87
N VAL A 58 -41.86 -1.70 25.10
CA VAL A 58 -42.54 -1.94 26.39
C VAL A 58 -43.74 -2.89 26.38
N LEU A 59 -43.60 -4.05 27.06
CA LEU A 59 -44.66 -4.51 27.97
C LEU A 59 -44.11 -5.43 29.08
N LEU A 60 -44.18 -4.83 30.26
CA LEU A 60 -44.09 -5.33 31.62
C LEU A 60 -44.61 -6.77 31.82
N SER A 61 -43.81 -7.60 32.51
CA SER A 61 -44.34 -8.54 33.50
C SER A 61 -43.37 -8.73 34.66
N VAL A 62 -43.82 -8.14 35.77
CA VAL A 62 -43.50 -8.36 37.17
C VAL A 62 -43.08 -9.80 37.50
N GLU A 63 -41.92 -9.98 38.15
CA GLU A 63 -41.84 -10.59 39.50
C GLU A 63 -40.41 -10.47 40.07
N GLY A 64 -40.26 -10.11 41.36
CA GLY A 64 -39.04 -10.44 42.12
C GLY A 64 -38.25 -9.34 42.84
N LYS A 65 -38.93 -8.51 43.65
CA LYS A 65 -38.52 -8.08 45.01
C LYS A 65 -37.00 -7.93 45.34
N ARG A 66 -36.55 -6.67 45.53
CA ARG A 66 -35.66 -6.14 46.62
C ARG A 66 -35.47 -4.63 46.35
N PHE A 67 -36.32 -3.76 46.89
CA PHE A 67 -36.15 -2.95 48.13
C PHE A 67 -34.80 -2.18 48.22
N VAL A 68 -34.97 -0.85 48.21
CA VAL A 68 -34.12 0.33 48.47
C VAL A 68 -32.72 0.13 49.07
N GLU A 69 -31.74 0.93 48.65
CA GLU A 69 -31.31 2.15 49.37
C GLU A 69 -30.22 2.91 48.60
N LEU A 70 -30.31 4.24 48.65
CA LEU A 70 -29.31 5.18 48.18
C LEU A 70 -28.02 5.04 49.02
N SER A 71 -26.87 4.97 48.37
CA SER A 71 -25.62 5.49 48.93
C SER A 71 -24.74 5.98 47.79
N LYS A 72 -24.25 7.19 48.00
CA LYS A 72 -23.69 8.12 47.04
C LYS A 72 -22.36 8.52 47.64
N GLU A 73 -21.27 7.87 47.26
CA GLU A 73 -19.90 8.28 47.62
C GLU A 73 -18.88 7.30 47.05
N GLU A 74 -18.34 7.61 45.88
CA GLU A 74 -16.93 7.45 45.44
C GLU A 74 -16.79 8.41 44.25
N ASP A 75 -16.64 9.71 44.46
CA ASP A 75 -15.34 10.40 44.57
C ASP A 75 -14.24 9.77 43.69
N PHE A 76 -14.30 10.04 42.39
CA PHE A 76 -13.08 10.22 41.61
C PHE A 76 -13.15 11.58 40.92
N PRO A 77 -12.19 12.50 41.20
CA PRO A 77 -12.24 13.86 40.72
C PRO A 77 -11.92 13.96 39.22
N HIS A 78 -12.70 14.79 38.54
CA HIS A 78 -12.24 15.84 37.62
C HIS A 78 -10.88 15.59 36.95
N GLU A 79 -10.87 15.29 35.65
CA GLU A 79 -10.09 16.07 34.68
C GLU A 79 -10.92 16.26 33.41
N LEU A 80 -11.47 17.47 33.31
CA LEU A 80 -11.88 18.07 32.08
C LEU A 80 -10.62 18.36 31.25
N ASP A 81 -10.63 17.91 29.98
CA ASP A 81 -9.90 18.53 28.86
C ASP A 81 -8.35 18.38 28.86
N PRO A 82 -7.63 18.42 27.72
CA PRO A 82 -7.85 19.39 26.65
C PRO A 82 -8.31 18.82 25.31
N LEU A 83 -9.39 19.43 24.80
CA LEU A 83 -9.58 19.93 23.44
C LEU A 83 -9.52 18.92 22.31
N ASP A 84 -10.51 19.01 21.42
CA ASP A 84 -10.32 19.08 19.98
C ASP A 84 -8.85 18.94 19.62
N GLY A 85 -8.40 17.70 19.44
CA GLY A 85 -7.03 17.42 19.09
C GLY A 85 -6.89 17.94 17.68
N GLU A 86 -6.56 19.22 17.58
CA GLU A 86 -6.37 20.00 16.37
C GLU A 86 -5.76 19.01 15.37
N LEU A 87 -6.55 18.67 14.34
CA LEU A 87 -6.12 17.72 13.32
C LEU A 87 -4.87 18.34 12.72
N ASP A 88 -3.70 17.97 13.22
CA ASP A 88 -2.45 18.65 12.95
C ASP A 88 -2.32 18.78 11.42
N PRO A 89 -2.50 19.99 10.87
CA PRO A 89 -2.66 20.18 9.43
C PRO A 89 -1.31 20.03 8.72
N GLY A 90 -0.22 19.84 9.46
CA GLY A 90 1.12 19.64 8.95
C GLY A 90 1.30 18.27 8.30
N LEU A 91 0.89 18.14 7.04
CA LEU A 91 1.39 17.04 6.20
C LEU A 91 2.92 17.11 6.14
N PRO A 92 3.63 15.96 6.19
CA PRO A 92 5.08 15.94 6.17
C PRO A 92 5.68 16.60 4.93
N SER A 93 6.97 16.93 4.98
CA SER A 93 7.66 17.42 3.79
C SER A 93 7.57 16.39 2.66
N THR A 94 7.08 16.84 1.51
CA THR A 94 6.99 16.02 0.30
C THR A 94 8.33 15.37 -0.06
N GLU A 95 9.45 16.08 0.15
CA GLU A 95 10.79 15.56 -0.08
C GLU A 95 11.11 14.38 0.85
N ASP A 96 10.81 14.49 2.15
CA ASP A 96 11.03 13.41 3.11
C ASP A 96 10.19 12.17 2.77
N VAL A 97 8.93 12.38 2.36
CA VAL A 97 8.05 11.27 1.93
C VAL A 97 8.58 10.59 0.68
N ILE A 98 9.13 11.35 -0.27
CA ILE A 98 9.77 10.82 -1.47
C ILE A 98 11.03 10.01 -1.07
N LEU A 99 11.93 10.57 -0.27
CA LEU A 99 13.16 9.90 0.16
C LEU A 99 12.86 8.59 0.92
N LYS A 100 11.89 8.60 1.84
CA LYS A 100 11.47 7.37 2.54
C LYS A 100 10.80 6.38 1.59
N THR A 101 10.04 6.84 0.59
CA THR A 101 9.45 5.97 -0.44
C THR A 101 10.52 5.32 -1.30
N GLU A 102 11.55 6.06 -1.70
CA GLU A 102 12.70 5.52 -2.44
C GLU A 102 13.38 4.41 -1.64
N GLN A 103 13.59 4.62 -0.33
CA GLN A 103 14.15 3.60 0.55
C GLN A 103 13.27 2.34 0.63
N VAL A 104 11.94 2.49 0.75
CA VAL A 104 10.99 1.37 0.71
C VAL A 104 11.09 0.62 -0.62
N THR A 105 11.07 1.34 -1.76
CA THR A 105 11.15 0.70 -3.09
C THR A 105 12.47 0.00 -3.33
N LYS A 106 13.60 0.56 -2.85
CA LYS A 106 14.91 -0.11 -2.90
C LYS A 106 14.92 -1.42 -2.12
N ASN A 107 14.39 -1.42 -0.90
CA ASN A 107 14.30 -2.63 -0.08
C ASN A 107 13.37 -3.68 -0.71
N ILE A 108 12.27 -3.26 -1.33
CA ILE A 108 11.39 -4.15 -2.11
C ILE A 108 12.13 -4.76 -3.30
N GLN A 109 12.94 -3.98 -4.02
CA GLN A 109 13.73 -4.50 -5.14
C GLN A 109 14.73 -5.57 -4.69
N GLU A 110 15.38 -5.41 -3.53
CA GLU A 110 16.25 -6.44 -2.95
C GLU A 110 15.48 -7.74 -2.68
N LEU A 111 14.28 -7.64 -2.09
CA LEU A 111 13.40 -8.80 -1.84
C LEU A 111 12.96 -9.49 -3.13
N LEU A 112 12.53 -8.73 -4.15
CA LEU A 112 12.11 -9.29 -5.43
C LEU A 112 13.26 -9.98 -6.15
N ARG A 113 14.48 -9.46 -6.03
CA ARG A 113 15.69 -10.12 -6.54
C ARG A 113 15.95 -11.44 -5.82
N ALA A 114 15.86 -11.45 -4.48
CA ALA A 114 16.01 -12.69 -3.71
C ALA A 114 14.95 -13.74 -4.09
N ALA A 115 13.71 -13.31 -4.34
CA ALA A 115 12.62 -14.18 -4.80
C ALA A 115 12.90 -14.78 -6.19
N GLN A 116 13.38 -13.97 -7.13
CA GLN A 116 13.75 -14.43 -8.48
C GLN A 116 14.94 -15.39 -8.48
N GLU A 117 15.89 -15.20 -7.56
CA GLU A 117 17.06 -16.06 -7.38
C GLU A 117 16.77 -17.27 -6.47
N SER A 118 15.52 -17.45 -6.02
CA SER A 118 15.10 -18.51 -5.08
C SER A 118 15.92 -18.55 -3.77
N LYS A 119 16.39 -17.39 -3.31
CA LYS A 119 17.15 -17.21 -2.06
C LYS A 119 16.23 -16.96 -0.87
N HIS A 120 15.54 -17.99 -0.41
CA HIS A 120 14.57 -17.89 0.68
C HIS A 120 15.18 -17.52 2.04
N ASP A 121 16.47 -17.82 2.26
CA ASP A 121 17.20 -17.39 3.47
C ASP A 121 17.27 -15.86 3.62
N SER A 122 17.21 -15.14 2.49
CA SER A 122 17.24 -13.68 2.47
C SER A 122 15.87 -13.04 2.73
N PHE A 123 14.76 -13.80 2.75
CA PHE A 123 13.42 -13.23 2.87
C PHE A 123 13.20 -12.55 4.21
N VAL A 124 13.59 -13.20 5.31
CA VAL A 124 13.49 -12.64 6.67
C VAL A 124 14.25 -11.32 6.80
N PRO A 125 15.56 -11.23 6.52
CA PRO A 125 16.29 -9.97 6.65
C PRO A 125 15.81 -8.89 5.67
N CYS A 126 15.35 -9.24 4.47
CA CYS A 126 14.72 -8.29 3.56
C CYS A 126 13.41 -7.74 4.13
N SER A 127 12.55 -8.59 4.70
CA SER A 127 11.28 -8.17 5.30
C SER A 127 11.47 -7.24 6.50
N GLU A 128 12.52 -7.44 7.30
CA GLU A 128 12.89 -6.57 8.43
C GLU A 128 13.32 -5.19 7.95
N LYS A 129 14.18 -5.11 6.91
CA LYS A 129 14.55 -3.84 6.29
C LYS A 129 13.34 -3.09 5.73
N ILE A 130 12.41 -3.81 5.10
CA ILE A 130 11.17 -3.22 4.58
C ILE A 130 10.31 -2.70 5.73
N HIS A 131 10.12 -3.48 6.79
CA HIS A 131 9.34 -3.06 7.96
C HIS A 131 9.94 -1.82 8.63
N SER A 132 11.27 -1.76 8.79
CA SER A 132 11.95 -0.57 9.34
C SER A 132 11.69 0.66 8.48
N ALA A 133 11.90 0.55 7.16
CA ALA A 133 11.66 1.66 6.23
C ALA A 133 10.19 2.11 6.21
N VAL A 134 9.25 1.17 6.29
CA VAL A 134 7.81 1.47 6.41
C VAL A 134 7.48 2.18 7.72
N THR A 135 8.08 1.75 8.83
CA THR A 135 7.88 2.39 10.15
C THR A 135 8.42 3.82 10.13
N GLU A 136 9.61 4.03 9.55
CA GLU A 136 10.18 5.37 9.36
C GLU A 136 9.31 6.23 8.45
N MET A 137 8.80 5.68 7.35
CA MET A 137 7.88 6.39 6.45
C MET A 137 6.58 6.79 7.17
N ALA A 138 5.99 5.88 7.96
CA ALA A 138 4.78 6.14 8.72
C ALA A 138 5.00 7.18 9.82
N SER A 139 6.20 7.22 10.42
CA SER A 139 6.56 8.20 11.46
C SER A 139 6.61 9.65 10.97
N LEU A 140 6.68 9.87 9.66
CA LEU A 140 6.58 11.21 9.08
C LEU A 140 5.16 11.79 9.22
N PHE A 141 4.14 10.94 9.33
CA PHE A 141 2.75 11.39 9.38
C PHE A 141 2.29 11.58 10.82
N PRO A 142 1.40 12.56 11.07
CA PRO A 142 0.82 12.75 12.40
C PRO A 142 0.04 11.50 12.82
N LYS A 143 -0.02 11.22 14.12
CA LYS A 143 -0.72 10.05 14.69
C LYS A 143 -2.20 9.99 14.29
N LYS A 144 -2.81 11.15 14.06
CA LYS A 144 -4.21 11.30 13.60
C LYS A 144 -4.24 12.15 12.33
N PRO A 145 -3.98 11.58 11.15
CA PRO A 145 -4.07 12.32 9.89
C PRO A 145 -5.53 12.76 9.65
N ALA A 146 -5.71 14.04 9.32
CA ALA A 146 -7.02 14.59 8.97
C ALA A 146 -7.65 13.85 7.78
N LEU A 147 -6.83 13.62 6.75
CA LEU A 147 -7.29 13.08 5.48
C LEU A 147 -7.53 11.56 5.53
N GLU A 148 -8.75 11.13 5.21
CA GLU A 148 -9.15 9.71 5.19
C GLU A 148 -8.28 8.87 4.25
N THR A 149 -7.87 9.44 3.11
CA THR A 149 -7.03 8.74 2.13
C THR A 149 -5.63 8.47 2.67
N VAL A 150 -5.08 9.37 3.50
CA VAL A 150 -3.81 9.15 4.23
C VAL A 150 -3.99 8.04 5.26
N ARG A 151 -5.06 8.10 6.07
CA ARG A 151 -5.36 7.06 7.07
C ARG A 151 -5.49 5.68 6.42
N SER A 152 -6.23 5.58 5.33
CA SER A 152 -6.40 4.34 4.55
C SER A 152 -5.07 3.84 3.99
N SER A 153 -4.25 4.72 3.42
CA SER A 153 -2.96 4.35 2.83
C SER A 153 -1.95 3.89 3.88
N LEU A 154 -1.87 4.57 5.04
CA LEU A 154 -1.01 4.17 6.16
C LEU A 154 -1.43 2.83 6.78
N ARG A 155 -2.74 2.58 6.88
CA ARG A 155 -3.26 1.28 7.34
C ARG A 155 -2.85 0.16 6.40
N LEU A 156 -3.01 0.35 5.09
CA LEU A 156 -2.58 -0.63 4.09
C LEU A 156 -1.06 -0.85 4.14
N LEU A 157 -0.27 0.23 4.24
CA LEU A 157 1.19 0.18 4.28
C LEU A 157 1.68 -0.68 5.47
N ASN A 158 1.20 -0.36 6.68
CA ASN A 158 1.57 -1.08 7.91
C ASN A 158 1.06 -2.53 7.89
N ALA A 159 -0.21 -2.74 7.55
CA ALA A 159 -0.79 -4.09 7.51
C ALA A 159 -0.05 -4.99 6.51
N SER A 160 0.33 -4.45 5.35
CA SER A 160 1.07 -5.21 4.33
C SER A 160 2.50 -5.51 4.76
N ALA A 161 3.16 -4.60 5.50
CA ALA A 161 4.48 -4.85 6.08
C ALA A 161 4.46 -5.94 7.16
N TYR A 162 3.47 -5.94 8.05
CA TYR A 162 3.30 -7.01 9.05
C TYR A 162 2.99 -8.36 8.38
N ARG A 163 2.11 -8.37 7.38
CA ARG A 163 1.81 -9.57 6.59
C ARG A 163 3.08 -10.08 5.91
N LEU A 164 3.86 -9.21 5.28
CA LEU A 164 5.12 -9.57 4.64
C LEU A 164 6.08 -10.26 5.62
N GLN A 165 6.27 -9.71 6.83
CA GLN A 165 7.11 -10.35 7.85
C GLN A 165 6.60 -11.72 8.26
N SER A 166 5.28 -11.86 8.47
CA SER A 166 4.65 -13.14 8.81
C SER A 166 4.87 -14.18 7.71
N GLU A 167 4.69 -13.79 6.45
CA GLU A 167 4.96 -14.66 5.30
C GLU A 167 6.44 -15.04 5.25
N CYS A 168 7.36 -14.08 5.28
CA CYS A 168 8.79 -14.34 5.22
C CYS A 168 9.30 -15.23 6.36
N ARG A 169 8.67 -15.23 7.54
CA ARG A 169 9.03 -16.14 8.65
C ARG A 169 8.73 -17.61 8.37
N LYS A 170 7.79 -17.90 7.45
CA LYS A 170 7.47 -19.28 7.05
C LYS A 170 8.60 -19.97 6.28
N THR A 171 9.66 -19.25 5.88
CA THR A 171 10.87 -19.86 5.31
C THR A 171 11.64 -20.68 6.34
N VAL A 172 11.41 -20.44 7.64
CA VAL A 172 12.00 -21.22 8.72
C VAL A 172 10.95 -22.23 9.21
N PRO A 173 11.04 -23.52 8.84
CA PRO A 173 10.08 -24.51 9.29
C PRO A 173 10.17 -24.68 10.81
N PRO A 174 9.03 -24.88 11.52
CA PRO A 174 9.01 -25.03 12.97
C PRO A 174 9.71 -26.30 13.44
N GLU A 175 9.67 -27.36 12.62
CA GLU A 175 10.34 -28.64 12.87
C GLU A 175 11.34 -28.92 11.73
N PRO A 176 12.57 -29.38 12.02
CA PRO A 176 13.52 -29.80 10.99
C PRO A 176 12.91 -30.91 10.13
N GLY A 177 12.64 -30.62 8.85
CA GLY A 177 12.08 -31.58 7.89
C GLY A 177 10.63 -31.33 7.48
N ALA A 178 9.95 -30.33 8.05
CA ALA A 178 8.65 -29.91 7.53
C ALA A 178 8.78 -29.28 6.13
N ALA A 179 7.95 -29.71 5.18
CA ALA A 179 7.94 -29.16 3.83
C ALA A 179 7.28 -27.77 3.80
N VAL A 180 7.98 -26.79 3.23
CA VAL A 180 7.46 -25.44 2.99
C VAL A 180 7.10 -25.34 1.50
N ASP A 181 5.88 -24.88 1.19
CA ASP A 181 5.48 -24.55 -0.18
C ASP A 181 6.09 -23.19 -0.58
N TYR A 182 7.35 -23.24 -1.03
CA TYR A 182 8.10 -22.05 -1.44
C TYR A 182 7.48 -21.34 -2.64
N GLN A 183 6.72 -22.03 -3.49
CA GLN A 183 6.06 -21.41 -4.64
C GLN A 183 4.91 -20.52 -4.18
N LEU A 184 4.01 -21.05 -3.35
CA LEU A 184 2.92 -20.28 -2.77
C LEU A 184 3.45 -19.16 -1.89
N LEU A 185 4.46 -19.45 -1.06
CA LEU A 185 5.11 -18.46 -0.21
C LEU A 185 5.66 -17.28 -1.02
N THR A 186 6.41 -17.58 -2.09
CA THR A 186 6.99 -16.54 -2.95
C THR A 186 5.90 -15.69 -3.59
N GLN A 187 4.78 -16.30 -4.02
CA GLN A 187 3.64 -15.56 -4.56
C GLN A 187 3.02 -14.61 -3.52
N GLN A 188 2.89 -15.04 -2.26
CA GLN A 188 2.36 -14.22 -1.16
C GLN A 188 3.30 -13.08 -0.79
N VAL A 189 4.60 -13.33 -0.74
CA VAL A 189 5.65 -12.34 -0.50
C VAL A 189 5.65 -11.25 -1.58
N ILE A 190 5.59 -11.65 -2.86
CA ILE A 190 5.51 -10.71 -3.99
C ILE A 190 4.24 -9.86 -3.91
N GLN A 191 3.10 -10.46 -3.54
CA GLN A 191 1.84 -9.73 -3.39
C GLN A 191 1.91 -8.69 -2.27
N CYS A 192 2.47 -9.04 -1.11
CA CYS A 192 2.63 -8.09 -0.02
C CYS A 192 3.58 -6.94 -0.43
N ALA A 193 4.67 -7.25 -1.13
CA ALA A 193 5.59 -6.23 -1.64
C ALA A 193 4.89 -5.26 -2.62
N TYR A 194 4.02 -5.76 -3.49
CA TYR A 194 3.21 -4.92 -4.38
C TYR A 194 2.26 -3.99 -3.61
N ASP A 195 1.55 -4.51 -2.61
CA ASP A 195 0.62 -3.74 -1.80
C ASP A 195 1.34 -2.60 -1.04
N ILE A 196 2.54 -2.86 -0.51
CA ILE A 196 3.40 -1.86 0.13
C ILE A 196 3.81 -0.77 -0.88
N ALA A 197 4.32 -1.16 -2.06
CA ALA A 197 4.72 -0.20 -3.08
C ALA A 197 3.55 0.68 -3.55
N LYS A 198 2.37 0.07 -3.71
CA LYS A 198 1.14 0.77 -4.08
C LYS A 198 0.72 1.78 -3.02
N ALA A 199 0.73 1.40 -1.74
CA ALA A 199 0.41 2.31 -0.64
C ALA A 199 1.41 3.47 -0.52
N ALA A 200 2.71 3.19 -0.66
CA ALA A 200 3.75 4.21 -0.60
C ALA A 200 3.62 5.23 -1.75
N LYS A 201 3.39 4.75 -2.98
CA LYS A 201 3.11 5.61 -4.13
C LYS A 201 1.86 6.49 -3.91
N GLN A 202 0.84 5.93 -3.29
CA GLN A 202 -0.39 6.67 -2.97
C GLN A 202 -0.12 7.80 -1.98
N LEU A 203 0.69 7.54 -0.94
CA LEU A 203 1.09 8.56 0.03
C LEU A 203 1.86 9.72 -0.64
N VAL A 204 2.81 9.42 -1.55
CA VAL A 204 3.50 10.45 -2.35
C VAL A 204 2.51 11.26 -3.20
N THR A 205 1.55 10.58 -3.83
CA THR A 205 0.55 11.25 -4.68
C THR A 205 -0.34 12.19 -3.88
N ILE A 206 -0.72 11.81 -2.66
CA ILE A 206 -1.52 12.64 -1.77
C ILE A 206 -0.69 13.84 -1.31
N THR A 207 0.49 13.63 -0.73
CA THR A 207 1.30 14.72 -0.15
C THR A 207 1.82 15.72 -1.18
N THR A 208 1.98 15.31 -2.44
CA THR A 208 2.33 16.23 -3.55
C THR A 208 1.16 17.10 -4.01
N ARG A 209 -0.08 16.64 -3.85
CA ARG A 209 -1.29 17.38 -4.24
C ARG A 209 -1.72 18.37 -3.17
N GLU A 210 -1.65 17.98 -1.90
CA GLU A 210 -2.10 18.80 -0.78
C GLU A 210 -1.22 20.05 -0.57
N LYS A 211 0.09 20.01 -0.88
CA LYS A 211 0.95 21.21 -0.84
C LYS A 211 0.67 22.26 -1.94
N LYS A 212 -0.14 21.93 -2.95
CA LYS A 212 -0.46 22.83 -4.08
C LYS A 212 -1.79 23.58 -3.91
N GLN A 213 -2.57 23.23 -2.89
CA GLN A 213 -3.80 23.95 -2.52
C GLN A 213 -3.48 24.97 -1.43
#